data_AF-A0A2V5QHY7-F1
#
_entry.id   AF-A0A2V5QHY7-F1
#
_cell.length_a   1.000
_cell.length_b   1.000
_cell.length_c   1.000
_cell.angle_alpha   90.00
_cell.angle_beta   90.00
_cell.angle_gamma   90.00
#
_symmetry.space_group_name_H-M   'P 1'
#
loop_
_entity.id
_entity.type
_entity.pdbx_description
1 polymer ?
#
loop_
_entity_poly.entity_id
_entity_poly.type
_entity_poly.pdbx_seq_one_letter_code
_entity_poly.pdbx_strand_id
1 'polypeptide(L)'
;MIAHLTPGHTKGCTTWTTKIRDGKKIYDVVFVGSQSVLDYKFVGQESYPGITSDFERSFALLNHLPCDIFLASHGSFFHFVKKHEGLLRGDANAFIDPDGYKTYLRESEHEFRNKVAQQKTAQK
;
A
#
# COMPACT_ATOMS: atom_id res chain seq x y z
N MET A 1 -9.59 -15.91 -1.31
CA MET A 1 -8.66 -14.78 -1.48
C MET A 1 -8.95 -14.13 -2.84
N ILE A 2 -8.80 -12.81 -2.96
CA ILE A 2 -9.06 -12.02 -4.18
C ILE A 2 -7.79 -11.26 -4.53
N ALA A 3 -7.40 -11.29 -5.81
CA ALA A 3 -6.30 -10.50 -6.36
C ALA A 3 -6.81 -9.17 -6.92
N HIS A 4 -6.15 -8.08 -6.53
CA HIS A 4 -6.39 -6.74 -7.06
C HIS A 4 -5.13 -6.28 -7.79
N LEU A 5 -5.26 -5.96 -9.07
CA LEU A 5 -4.17 -5.36 -9.82
C LEU A 5 -3.95 -3.93 -9.30
N THR A 6 -2.81 -3.69 -8.66
CA THR A 6 -2.40 -2.41 -8.10
C THR A 6 -1.06 -2.00 -8.70
N PRO A 7 -1.02 -1.68 -10.01
CA PRO A 7 0.20 -1.43 -10.74
C PRO A 7 0.84 -0.08 -10.35
N GLY A 8 2.06 0.17 -10.81
CA GLY A 8 2.84 1.34 -10.41
C GLY A 8 4.27 0.91 -10.15
N HIS A 9 4.53 0.45 -8.93
CA HIS A 9 5.82 -0.12 -8.49
C HIS A 9 6.34 -1.19 -9.47
N THR A 10 5.45 -2.09 -9.91
CA THR A 10 5.64 -2.90 -11.11
C THR A 10 4.35 -2.93 -11.92
N LYS A 11 4.41 -3.28 -13.21
CA LYS A 11 3.21 -3.37 -14.08
C LYS A 11 2.20 -4.43 -13.61
N GLY A 12 2.68 -5.47 -12.91
CA GLY A 12 1.88 -6.58 -12.40
C GLY A 12 1.74 -6.60 -10.87
N CYS A 13 2.07 -5.49 -10.20
CA CYS A 13 1.98 -5.41 -8.75
C CYS A 13 0.54 -5.75 -8.31
N THR A 14 0.42 -6.68 -7.37
CA THR A 14 -0.87 -7.25 -6.97
C THR A 14 -1.03 -7.10 -5.47
N THR A 15 -2.14 -6.51 -5.05
CA THR A 15 -2.59 -6.51 -3.66
C THR A 15 -3.55 -7.68 -3.47
N TRP A 16 -3.34 -8.49 -2.44
CA TRP A 16 -4.22 -9.61 -2.13
C TRP A 16 -5.13 -9.27 -0.96
N THR A 17 -6.38 -9.70 -1.03
CA THR A 17 -7.33 -9.55 0.07
C THR A 17 -7.97 -10.88 0.42
N THR A 18 -8.28 -11.06 1.70
CA THR A 18 -9.10 -12.17 2.16
C THR A 18 -9.88 -11.73 3.38
N LYS A 19 -10.94 -12.48 3.70
CA LYS A 19 -11.61 -12.36 4.99
C LYS A 19 -11.16 -13.51 5.89
N ILE A 20 -10.89 -13.22 7.15
CA ILE A 20 -10.63 -14.24 8.17
C ILE A 20 -11.70 -14.14 9.27
N ARG A 21 -11.98 -15.25 9.94
CA ARG A 21 -12.94 -15.31 11.05
C ARG A 21 -12.21 -15.59 12.35
N ASP A 22 -12.52 -14.82 13.38
CA ASP A 22 -12.10 -15.05 14.76
C ASP A 22 -13.33 -15.01 15.67
N GLY A 23 -13.76 -16.18 16.14
CA GLY A 23 -15.03 -16.37 16.81
C GLY A 23 -16.21 -15.85 15.98
N LYS A 24 -16.89 -14.81 16.49
CA LYS A 24 -18.04 -14.16 15.82
C LYS A 24 -17.65 -13.00 14.91
N LYS A 25 -16.39 -12.54 14.95
CA LYS A 25 -15.90 -11.43 14.14
C LYS A 25 -15.34 -11.92 12.82
N ILE A 26 -15.51 -11.11 11.78
CA ILE A 26 -14.89 -11.30 10.46
C ILE A 26 -14.02 -10.07 10.23
N TYR A 27 -12.77 -10.29 9.83
CA TYR A 27 -11.82 -9.23 9.54
C TYR A 27 -11.46 -9.22 8.06
N ASP A 28 -11.41 -8.02 7.48
CA ASP A 28 -10.84 -7.75 6.17
C ASP A 28 -9.31 -7.65 6.28
N VAL A 29 -8.60 -8.56 5.61
CA VAL A 29 -7.14 -8.60 5.60
C VAL A 29 -6.64 -8.14 4.25
N VAL A 30 -5.74 -7.15 4.25
CA VAL A 30 -5.09 -6.62 3.05
C VAL A 30 -3.61 -6.90 3.10
N PHE A 31 -3.08 -7.52 2.04
CA PHE A 31 -1.66 -7.75 1.80
C PHE A 31 -1.24 -6.83 0.65
N VAL A 32 -0.80 -5.62 0.97
CA VAL A 32 -0.39 -4.64 -0.05
C VAL A 32 0.85 -5.12 -0.78
N GLY A 33 0.79 -5.10 -2.12
CA GLY A 33 1.92 -5.43 -2.98
C GLY A 33 3.08 -4.45 -2.80
N SER A 34 2.95 -3.22 -3.27
CA SER A 34 3.84 -2.08 -2.96
C SER A 34 3.32 -0.84 -3.67
N GLN A 35 3.32 0.29 -2.98
CA GLN A 35 3.13 1.63 -3.57
C GLN A 35 4.36 2.54 -3.35
N SER A 36 5.52 1.94 -3.08
CA SER A 36 6.75 2.72 -2.91
C SER A 36 7.20 3.34 -4.23
N VAL A 37 7.61 4.61 -4.15
CA VAL A 37 8.09 5.39 -5.28
C VAL A 37 9.61 5.40 -5.27
N LEU A 38 10.22 4.70 -6.23
CA LEU A 38 11.67 4.65 -6.40
C LEU A 38 12.15 5.80 -7.30
N ASP A 39 13.23 5.58 -8.04
CA ASP A 39 13.80 6.51 -9.02
C ASP A 39 13.05 6.56 -10.36
N TYR A 40 11.74 6.24 -10.34
CA TYR A 40 10.89 6.23 -11.53
C TYR A 40 10.77 7.62 -12.17
N LYS A 41 10.67 7.63 -13.50
CA LYS A 41 10.27 8.79 -14.31
C LYS A 41 8.77 8.72 -14.57
N PHE A 42 8.06 9.75 -14.13
CA PHE A 42 6.62 9.95 -14.31
C PHE A 42 6.28 11.02 -15.35
N VAL A 43 7.27 11.80 -15.79
CA VAL A 43 7.09 12.90 -16.73
C VAL A 43 8.14 12.82 -17.83
N GLY A 44 7.77 13.14 -19.08
CA GLY A 44 8.64 13.03 -20.24
C GLY A 44 8.82 11.58 -20.69
N GLN A 45 10.06 11.11 -20.78
CA GLN A 45 10.34 9.70 -21.05
C GLN A 45 10.06 8.88 -19.78
N GLU A 46 8.79 8.49 -19.60
CA GLU A 46 8.31 7.69 -18.47
C GLU A 46 9.09 6.37 -18.35
N SER A 47 9.27 5.89 -17.11
CA SER A 47 9.91 4.59 -16.84
C SER A 47 9.17 3.43 -17.50
N TYR A 48 7.85 3.55 -17.62
CA TYR A 48 7.07 2.81 -18.60
C TYR A 48 5.82 3.61 -19.00
N PRO A 49 5.28 3.41 -20.22
CA PRO A 49 4.09 4.12 -20.67
C PRO A 49 2.89 3.90 -19.74
N GLY A 50 2.37 4.97 -19.14
CA GLY A 50 1.21 4.94 -18.26
C GLY A 50 1.50 4.77 -16.78
N ILE A 51 2.78 4.75 -16.36
CA ILE A 51 3.17 4.57 -14.94
C ILE A 51 2.47 5.53 -13.99
N THR A 52 2.30 6.79 -14.38
CA THR A 52 1.62 7.80 -13.57
C THR A 52 0.15 7.42 -13.35
N SER A 53 -0.55 7.02 -14.41
CA SER A 53 -1.96 6.59 -14.32
C SER A 53 -2.09 5.28 -13.53
N ASP A 54 -1.13 4.38 -13.64
CA ASP A 54 -1.11 3.12 -12.89
C ASP A 54 -1.06 3.36 -11.38
N PHE A 55 -0.16 4.23 -10.91
CA PHE A 55 -0.13 4.65 -9.50
C PHE A 55 -1.44 5.32 -9.06
N GLU A 56 -1.99 6.24 -9.86
CA GLU A 56 -3.26 6.92 -9.54
C GLU A 56 -4.42 5.94 -9.39
N ARG A 57 -4.55 4.97 -10.32
CA ARG A 57 -5.58 3.93 -10.25
C ARG A 57 -5.36 3.00 -9.05
N SER A 58 -4.12 2.68 -8.72
CA SER A 58 -3.79 1.90 -7.52
C SER A 58 -4.21 2.59 -6.23
N PHE A 59 -3.87 3.87 -6.06
CA PHE A 59 -4.32 4.62 -4.88
C PHE A 59 -5.84 4.71 -4.82
N ALA A 60 -6.52 4.94 -5.95
CA ALA A 60 -7.97 4.96 -5.98
C ALA A 60 -8.56 3.61 -5.53
N LEU A 61 -8.07 2.49 -6.05
CA LEU A 61 -8.54 1.15 -5.65
C LEU A 61 -8.27 0.90 -4.16
N LEU A 62 -7.03 1.11 -3.72
CA LEU A 62 -6.60 0.82 -2.34
C LEU A 62 -7.40 1.64 -1.32
N ASN A 63 -7.66 2.92 -1.59
CA ASN A 63 -8.47 3.77 -0.70
C ASN A 63 -9.94 3.28 -0.54
N HIS A 64 -10.44 2.43 -1.43
CA HIS A 64 -11.79 1.85 -1.34
C HIS A 64 -11.81 0.44 -0.73
N LEU A 65 -10.65 -0.20 -0.50
CA LEU A 65 -10.63 -1.52 0.13
C LEU A 65 -10.91 -1.42 1.63
N PRO A 66 -11.83 -2.22 2.19
CA PRO A 66 -11.91 -2.39 3.63
C PRO A 66 -10.64 -3.08 4.13
N CYS A 67 -10.12 -2.62 5.27
CA CYS A 67 -8.91 -3.16 5.88
C CYS A 67 -9.02 -3.05 7.39
N ASP A 68 -9.14 -4.20 8.06
CA ASP A 68 -9.01 -4.31 9.51
C ASP A 68 -7.58 -4.72 9.88
N ILE A 69 -7.01 -5.67 9.12
CA ILE A 69 -5.66 -6.21 9.35
C ILE A 69 -4.76 -5.81 8.19
N PHE A 70 -3.79 -4.94 8.49
CA PHE A 70 -2.85 -4.40 7.51
C PHE A 70 -1.54 -5.19 7.48
N LEU A 71 -1.26 -5.79 6.33
CA LEU A 71 -0.01 -6.46 5.98
C LEU A 71 0.52 -5.94 4.64
N ALA A 72 1.78 -6.21 4.36
CA ALA A 72 2.39 -5.86 3.08
C ALA A 72 3.60 -6.76 2.75
N SER A 73 4.13 -6.59 1.54
CA SER A 73 5.34 -7.28 1.05
C SER A 73 6.59 -7.06 1.92
N HIS A 74 6.68 -5.94 2.65
CA HIS A 74 7.80 -5.63 3.54
C HIS A 74 7.31 -5.30 4.95
N GLY A 75 7.96 -5.90 5.96
CA GLY A 75 7.63 -5.69 7.38
C GLY A 75 7.66 -4.24 7.85
N SER A 76 8.52 -3.41 7.24
CA SER A 76 8.62 -1.98 7.54
C SER A 76 7.36 -1.20 7.17
N PHE A 77 6.61 -1.62 6.14
CA PHE A 77 5.43 -0.89 5.66
C PHE A 77 4.26 -0.91 6.64
N PHE A 78 4.18 -1.95 7.48
CA PHE A 78 3.09 -2.14 8.43
C PHE A 78 3.61 -2.26 9.88
N HIS A 79 4.85 -1.83 10.14
CA HIS A 79 5.48 -1.86 11.46
C HIS A 79 5.54 -3.25 12.11
N PHE A 80 5.90 -4.28 11.34
CA PHE A 80 5.96 -5.68 11.78
C PHE A 80 6.65 -5.86 13.13
N VAL A 81 7.85 -5.30 13.33
CA VAL A 81 8.63 -5.48 14.58
C VAL A 81 7.83 -5.01 15.79
N LYS A 82 7.26 -3.80 15.74
CA LYS A 82 6.44 -3.23 16.82
C LYS A 82 5.21 -4.10 17.11
N LYS A 83 4.52 -4.55 16.07
CA LYS A 83 3.32 -5.40 16.19
C LYS A 83 3.65 -6.77 16.76
N HIS A 84 4.73 -7.38 16.29
CA HIS A 84 5.22 -8.67 16.77
C HIS A 84 5.63 -8.61 18.25
N GLU A 85 6.32 -7.55 18.68
CA GLU A 85 6.60 -7.33 20.10
C GLU A 85 5.34 -7.14 20.95
N GLY A 86 4.34 -6.41 20.44
CA GLY A 86 3.02 -6.31 21.08
C GLY A 86 2.37 -7.68 21.28
N LEU A 87 2.37 -8.50 20.24
CA LEU A 87 1.83 -9.86 20.27
C LEU A 87 2.54 -10.73 21.32
N LEU A 88 3.88 -10.69 21.38
CA LEU A 88 4.67 -11.42 22.39
C LEU A 88 4.37 -10.95 23.82
N ARG A 89 3.94 -9.71 24.02
CA ARG A 89 3.48 -9.17 25.31
C ARG A 89 2.01 -9.46 25.62
N GLY A 90 1.33 -10.22 24.77
CA GLY A 90 -0.06 -10.65 24.97
C GLY A 90 -1.12 -9.77 24.29
N ASP A 91 -0.74 -8.80 23.47
CA ASP A 91 -1.71 -8.06 22.65
C ASP A 91 -2.18 -8.92 21.46
N ALA A 92 -3.28 -9.63 21.66
CA ALA A 92 -3.90 -10.46 20.63
C ALA A 92 -4.38 -9.66 19.40
N ASN A 93 -4.52 -8.34 19.51
CA ASN A 93 -5.02 -7.47 18.45
C ASN A 93 -3.91 -6.64 17.78
N ALA A 94 -2.64 -6.91 18.07
CA ALA A 94 -1.51 -6.07 17.61
C ALA A 94 -1.43 -5.85 16.09
N PHE A 95 -2.08 -6.71 15.29
CA PHE A 95 -2.13 -6.62 13.83
C PHE A 95 -3.43 -6.02 13.27
N ILE A 96 -4.45 -5.79 14.11
CA ILE A 96 -5.64 -5.04 13.73
C ILE A 96 -5.24 -3.55 13.70
N ASP A 97 -5.10 -3.01 12.51
CA ASP A 97 -4.47 -1.70 12.28
C ASP A 97 -5.03 -1.00 11.03
N PRO A 98 -6.32 -0.63 11.04
CA PRO A 98 -6.93 0.13 9.95
C PRO A 98 -6.29 1.51 9.74
N ASP A 99 -5.78 2.12 10.81
CA ASP A 99 -5.17 3.45 10.74
C ASP A 99 -3.75 3.41 10.19
N GLY A 100 -2.98 2.35 10.46
CA GLY A 100 -1.69 2.10 9.81
C GLY A 100 -1.84 1.89 8.31
N TYR A 101 -2.91 1.22 7.86
CA TYR A 101 -3.21 1.11 6.42
C TYR A 101 -3.43 2.48 5.77
N LYS A 102 -4.30 3.31 6.36
CA LYS A 102 -4.56 4.68 5.87
C LYS A 102 -3.32 5.55 5.89
N THR A 103 -2.51 5.42 6.94
CA THR A 103 -1.23 6.14 7.09
C THR A 103 -0.26 5.77 5.98
N TYR A 104 -0.07 4.47 5.72
CA TYR A 104 0.78 3.98 4.63
C TYR A 104 0.33 4.51 3.26
N LEU A 105 -0.99 4.47 2.97
CA LEU A 105 -1.52 4.97 1.69
C LEU A 105 -1.30 6.48 1.54
N ARG A 106 -1.62 7.26 2.58
CA ARG A 106 -1.44 8.71 2.58
C ARG A 106 0.01 9.11 2.35
N GLU A 107 0.95 8.43 3.00
CA GLU A 107 2.37 8.72 2.89
C GLU A 107 2.91 8.33 1.51
N SER A 108 2.59 7.13 1.03
CA SER A 108 2.96 6.68 -0.32
C SER A 108 2.41 7.60 -1.41
N GLU A 109 1.14 8.02 -1.28
CA GLU A 109 0.50 8.93 -2.23
C GLU A 109 1.11 10.33 -2.19
N HIS A 110 1.47 10.82 -1.01
CA HIS A 110 2.18 12.08 -0.85
C HIS A 110 3.56 12.05 -1.53
N GLU A 111 4.34 10.99 -1.30
CA GLU A 111 5.64 10.78 -1.95
C GLU A 111 5.53 10.75 -3.47
N PHE A 112 4.53 10.01 -3.99
CA PHE A 112 4.22 9.96 -5.42
C PHE A 112 3.93 11.35 -5.99
N ARG A 113 3.00 12.09 -5.37
CA ARG A 113 2.62 13.44 -5.83
C ARG A 113 3.79 14.41 -5.79
N ASN A 114 4.62 14.35 -4.75
CA ASN A 114 5.83 15.16 -4.64
C ASN A 114 6.83 14.84 -5.74
N LYS A 115 7.09 13.56 -6.02
CA LYS A 115 8.03 13.13 -7.07
C LYS A 115 7.56 13.58 -8.46
N VAL A 116 6.26 13.46 -8.75
CA VAL A 116 5.66 13.96 -9.99
C VAL A 116 5.83 15.47 -10.11
N ALA A 117 5.52 16.23 -9.05
CA ALA A 117 5.65 17.68 -9.05
C ALA A 117 7.11 18.15 -9.26
N GLN A 118 8.07 17.50 -8.58
CA GLN A 118 9.49 17.78 -8.77
C GLN A 118 9.94 17.55 -10.22
N GLN A 119 9.51 16.46 -10.85
CA GLN A 119 9.84 16.18 -12.25
C GLN A 119 9.20 17.18 -13.23
N LYS A 120 7.96 17.62 -12.97
CA LYS A 120 7.32 18.67 -13.78
C LYS A 120 8.06 20.00 -13.70
N THR A 121 8.55 20.37 -12.52
CA THR A 121 9.33 21.62 -12.34
C THR A 121 10.69 21.53 -13.00
N ALA A 122 11.37 20.38 -12.93
CA ALA A 122 12.70 20.19 -13.54
C ALA A 122 12.69 20.09 -15.08
N GLN A 123 11.51 19.90 -15.69
CA GLN A 123 11.34 19.91 -17.15
C GLN A 123 10.99 21.29 -17.73
N LYS A 124 10.65 22.27 -16.90
CA LYS A 124 10.48 23.66 -17.31
C LYS A 124 11.83 24.35 -17.43
#